data_AF-A0A8J3PR11-F1
#
_entry.id   AF-A0A8J3PR11-F1
#
_cell.length_a   1.000
_cell.length_b   1.000
_cell.length_c   1.000
_cell.angle_alpha   90.00
_cell.angle_beta   90.00
_cell.angle_gamma   90.00
#
_symmetry.space_group_name_H-M   'P 1'
#
loop_
_entity.id
_entity.type
_entity.pdbx_description
1 polymer ?
#
loop_
_entity_poly.entity_id
_entity_poly.type
_entity_poly.pdbx_seq_one_letter_code
_entity_poly.pdbx_strand_id
1 'polypeptide(L)'
;MSPEGRSVARRERKKAQTRDAIVAAAFGLFAERGFDAVTVAEIADAADVSAKTVFNHFAAKEQLFFEDEPLLRGEPGALVAGRVPGATVTEAIEGLLHGPADTDTDTDTASLDRVPVTRDHASWARVYADSPALRAYARTLFSGWEAGLAGAIEAEFGARPGAPSPAVVAAVVLAAVREVWESTLAAVAGGVPDGEAVAEGRGRLAAALVTLAPVMPGGKAVVPGQPDSRPGPAVSGEAPAVPAQGSAASEAASGSAFGAAPGLAPAPRAPRGERPSITRVAELAGVSATTVSHTLNGRRPVADSTRRRVLDAIERLGYRPNVLARGLRTSRSQTIGLVIPDITNPFYPALARGLQDVLGPAGYDEIISNTDGDRGMERAAIEQMIARQVDGLAFAVFHTHAEDLLPAIEAGIPVVRLGGRLVQEGVDVVHSDDEGGAAEAARYLLERGYRRIGFVCGPEAEGPAAERVAGYRAALTEAGAPADPRLVVHTHFSRVGGRDGAAALLDLPEPPDAVLCANDIMAIGALETAARRGLHVPGDLAVMGFDDIEAAGLISPGLTTMANPAREIGQACARLLLDRLSGQAGGYREVVIPARLVRRQSA
;
A
#
# COMPACT_ATOMS: atom_id res chain seq x y z
N MET A 1 -36.04 16.13 -5.95
CA MET A 1 -34.57 16.35 -5.86
C MET A 1 -34.27 17.84 -5.89
N SER A 2 -33.41 18.33 -5.00
CA SER A 2 -32.91 19.71 -4.99
C SER A 2 -32.14 20.03 -6.29
N PRO A 3 -31.94 21.33 -6.65
CA PRO A 3 -31.07 21.73 -7.75
C PRO A 3 -29.65 21.13 -7.67
N GLU A 4 -29.09 21.05 -6.47
CA GLU A 4 -27.81 20.40 -6.19
C GLU A 4 -27.88 18.88 -6.44
N GLY A 5 -28.93 18.20 -5.98
CA GLY A 5 -29.12 16.77 -6.23
C GLY A 5 -29.23 16.42 -7.72
N ARG A 6 -29.83 17.31 -8.53
CA ARG A 6 -29.88 17.13 -10.00
C ARG A 6 -28.52 17.34 -10.67
N SER A 7 -27.67 18.21 -10.13
CA SER A 7 -26.31 18.46 -10.63
C SER A 7 -25.37 17.29 -10.31
N VAL A 8 -25.45 16.74 -9.09
CA VAL A 8 -24.69 15.55 -8.67
C VAL A 8 -25.09 14.34 -9.51
N ALA A 9 -26.39 14.05 -9.64
CA ALA A 9 -26.85 12.92 -10.45
C ALA A 9 -26.42 13.02 -11.92
N ARG A 10 -26.37 14.23 -12.49
CA ARG A 10 -25.88 14.46 -13.85
C ARG A 10 -24.37 14.22 -13.98
N ARG A 11 -23.58 14.62 -12.98
CA ARG A 11 -22.14 14.36 -12.95
C ARG A 11 -21.83 12.87 -12.84
N GLU A 12 -22.54 12.16 -11.97
CA GLU A 12 -22.36 10.71 -11.81
C GLU A 12 -22.76 9.94 -13.07
N ARG A 13 -23.85 10.31 -13.75
CA ARG A 13 -24.20 9.76 -15.08
C ARG A 13 -23.09 9.96 -16.11
N LYS A 14 -22.51 11.17 -16.16
CA LYS A 14 -21.44 11.48 -17.10
C LYS A 14 -20.18 10.67 -16.80
N LYS A 15 -19.82 10.50 -15.53
CA LYS A 15 -18.68 9.66 -15.11
C LYS A 15 -18.89 8.21 -15.51
N ALA A 16 -20.07 7.63 -15.25
CA ALA A 16 -20.40 6.26 -15.64
C ALA A 16 -20.30 6.08 -17.16
N GLN A 17 -20.92 6.97 -17.94
CA GLN A 17 -20.85 6.92 -19.40
C GLN A 17 -19.41 7.02 -19.94
N THR A 18 -18.57 7.85 -19.30
CA THR A 18 -17.16 7.99 -19.68
C THR A 18 -16.39 6.70 -19.37
N ARG A 19 -16.65 6.09 -18.21
CA ARG A 19 -16.08 4.80 -17.82
C ARG A 19 -16.44 3.71 -18.82
N ASP A 20 -17.73 3.58 -19.17
CA ASP A 20 -18.22 2.57 -20.11
C ASP A 20 -17.61 2.73 -21.51
N ALA A 21 -17.46 3.98 -21.98
CA ALA A 21 -16.81 4.27 -23.25
C ALA A 21 -15.34 3.82 -23.29
N ILE A 22 -14.60 4.07 -22.20
CA ILE A 22 -13.20 3.64 -22.05
C ILE A 22 -13.10 2.11 -22.07
N VAL A 23 -13.99 1.44 -21.34
CA VAL A 23 -14.05 -0.02 -21.26
C VAL A 23 -14.34 -0.62 -22.64
N ALA A 24 -15.37 -0.13 -23.33
CA ALA A 24 -15.71 -0.59 -24.67
C ALA A 24 -14.56 -0.41 -25.68
N ALA A 25 -13.91 0.75 -25.65
CA ALA A 25 -12.75 1.05 -26.51
C ALA A 25 -11.56 0.10 -26.23
N ALA A 26 -11.25 -0.12 -24.94
CA ALA A 26 -10.19 -1.03 -24.53
C ALA A 26 -10.45 -2.45 -25.05
N PHE A 27 -11.66 -2.97 -24.87
CA PHE A 27 -12.02 -4.32 -25.32
C PHE A 27 -11.94 -4.49 -26.83
N GLY A 28 -12.44 -3.53 -27.60
CA GLY A 28 -12.35 -3.57 -29.06
C GLY A 28 -10.89 -3.70 -29.52
N LEU A 29 -10.01 -2.87 -28.95
CA LEU A 29 -8.59 -2.87 -29.27
C LEU A 29 -7.89 -4.14 -28.80
N PHE A 30 -8.19 -4.64 -27.59
CA PHE A 30 -7.61 -5.88 -27.08
C PHE A 30 -8.00 -7.09 -27.93
N ALA A 31 -9.26 -7.19 -28.35
CA ALA A 31 -9.73 -8.28 -29.19
C ALA A 31 -9.10 -8.26 -30.58
N GLU A 32 -8.85 -7.07 -31.15
CA GLU A 32 -8.25 -6.93 -32.48
C GLU A 32 -6.74 -7.18 -32.48
N ARG A 33 -6.03 -6.65 -31.48
CA ARG A 33 -4.56 -6.53 -31.52
C ARG A 33 -3.85 -7.30 -30.40
N GLY A 34 -4.59 -7.86 -29.45
CA GLY A 34 -4.06 -8.45 -28.22
C GLY A 34 -3.80 -7.39 -27.14
N PHE A 35 -3.85 -7.81 -25.87
CA PHE A 35 -3.67 -6.91 -24.73
C PHE A 35 -2.31 -6.19 -24.79
N ASP A 36 -1.21 -6.92 -24.94
CA ASP A 36 0.15 -6.37 -24.78
C ASP A 36 0.50 -5.31 -25.85
N ALA A 37 -0.11 -5.36 -27.04
CA ALA A 37 0.17 -4.47 -28.15
C ALA A 37 -0.62 -3.14 -28.14
N VAL A 38 -1.56 -2.97 -27.21
CA VAL A 38 -2.43 -1.80 -27.11
C VAL A 38 -1.93 -0.87 -26.01
N THR A 39 -1.84 0.42 -26.27
CA THR A 39 -1.42 1.43 -25.29
C THR A 39 -2.62 2.16 -24.69
N VAL A 40 -2.45 2.73 -23.49
CA VAL A 40 -3.51 3.57 -22.86
C VAL A 40 -3.83 4.80 -23.72
N ALA A 41 -2.86 5.32 -24.48
CA ALA A 41 -3.08 6.43 -25.39
C ALA A 41 -4.04 6.06 -26.53
N GLU A 42 -3.91 4.87 -27.10
CA GLU A 42 -4.81 4.37 -28.15
C GLU A 42 -6.21 4.10 -27.61
N ILE A 43 -6.33 3.58 -26.38
CA ILE A 43 -7.62 3.40 -25.69
C ILE A 43 -8.29 4.75 -25.46
N ALA A 44 -7.52 5.75 -25.02
CA ALA A 44 -8.02 7.09 -24.77
C ALA A 44 -8.51 7.77 -26.06
N ASP A 45 -7.75 7.65 -27.15
CA ASP A 45 -8.12 8.15 -28.46
C ASP A 45 -9.41 7.48 -28.98
N ALA A 46 -9.49 6.15 -28.89
CA ALA A 46 -10.68 5.39 -29.30
C ALA A 46 -11.92 5.70 -28.44
N ALA A 47 -11.73 6.11 -27.18
CA ALA A 47 -12.82 6.51 -26.27
C ALA A 47 -13.15 8.01 -26.32
N ASP A 48 -12.48 8.81 -27.17
CA ASP A 48 -12.58 10.28 -27.24
C ASP A 48 -12.37 10.96 -25.87
N VAL A 49 -11.34 10.51 -25.15
CA VAL A 49 -10.92 11.07 -23.86
C VAL A 49 -9.42 11.28 -23.80
N SER A 50 -8.95 12.02 -22.80
CA SER A 50 -7.51 12.11 -22.53
C SER A 50 -7.00 10.83 -21.86
N ALA A 51 -5.72 10.48 -22.08
CA ALA A 51 -5.08 9.38 -21.34
C ALA A 51 -5.18 9.58 -19.82
N LYS A 52 -5.12 10.83 -19.36
CA LYS A 52 -5.37 11.21 -17.96
C LYS A 52 -6.77 10.79 -17.49
N THR A 53 -7.79 10.94 -18.33
CA THR A 53 -9.16 10.51 -18.03
C THR A 53 -9.23 8.99 -17.86
N VAL A 54 -8.52 8.22 -18.68
CA VAL A 54 -8.42 6.76 -18.52
C VAL A 54 -7.82 6.41 -17.16
N PHE A 55 -6.69 7.01 -16.81
CA PHE A 55 -6.03 6.77 -15.51
C PHE A 55 -6.85 7.22 -14.29
N ASN A 56 -7.71 8.24 -14.43
CA ASN A 56 -8.62 8.65 -13.36
C ASN A 56 -9.70 7.60 -13.07
N HIS A 57 -10.07 6.79 -14.06
CA HIS A 57 -11.08 5.73 -13.91
C HIS A 57 -10.46 4.35 -13.63
N PHE A 58 -9.25 4.11 -14.10
CA PHE A 58 -8.55 2.83 -14.03
C PHE A 58 -7.07 3.06 -13.68
N ALA A 59 -6.63 2.57 -12.52
CA ALA A 59 -5.29 2.83 -12.00
C ALA A 59 -4.20 2.10 -12.80
N ALA A 60 -4.56 1.00 -13.46
CA ALA A 60 -3.71 0.21 -14.32
C ALA A 60 -4.47 -0.19 -15.59
N LYS A 61 -3.74 -0.46 -16.67
CA LYS A 61 -4.35 -0.90 -17.94
C LYS A 61 -5.01 -2.27 -17.79
N GLU A 62 -4.42 -3.14 -16.99
CA GLU A 62 -4.92 -4.48 -16.68
C GLU A 62 -6.29 -4.42 -16.03
N GLN A 63 -6.56 -3.41 -15.20
CA GLN A 63 -7.86 -3.21 -14.56
C GLN A 63 -9.00 -3.10 -15.58
N LEU A 64 -8.74 -2.54 -16.78
CA LEU A 64 -9.73 -2.44 -17.85
C LEU A 64 -10.23 -3.82 -18.30
N PHE A 65 -9.38 -4.84 -18.24
CA PHE A 65 -9.73 -6.21 -18.63
C PHE A 65 -10.68 -6.85 -17.62
N PHE A 66 -10.46 -6.61 -16.32
CA PHE A 66 -11.24 -7.19 -15.24
C PHE A 66 -12.49 -6.40 -14.86
N GLU A 67 -12.65 -5.18 -15.39
CA GLU A 67 -13.88 -4.41 -15.21
C GLU A 67 -15.06 -5.17 -15.83
N ASP A 68 -16.13 -5.44 -15.07
CA ASP A 68 -17.30 -6.22 -15.49
C ASP A 68 -16.93 -7.58 -16.14
N GLU A 69 -15.95 -8.29 -15.58
CA GLU A 69 -15.52 -9.63 -16.03
C GLU A 69 -16.75 -10.57 -16.17
N PRO A 70 -16.96 -11.22 -17.33
CA PRO A 70 -18.24 -11.86 -17.67
C PRO A 70 -18.46 -13.26 -17.11
N LEU A 71 -17.52 -13.81 -16.34
CA LEU A 71 -17.63 -15.13 -15.71
C LEU A 71 -17.46 -15.07 -14.19
N LEU A 72 -17.06 -13.93 -13.60
CA LEU A 72 -16.88 -13.69 -12.17
C LEU A 72 -17.88 -12.66 -11.64
N ARG A 73 -18.63 -13.00 -10.59
CA ARG A 73 -19.60 -12.10 -9.94
C ARG A 73 -18.98 -10.99 -9.08
N GLY A 74 -17.64 -10.86 -9.05
CA GLY A 74 -16.92 -9.87 -8.26
C GLY A 74 -16.12 -10.46 -7.11
N GLU A 75 -15.98 -9.70 -6.01
CA GLU A 75 -15.16 -10.09 -4.86
C GLU A 75 -15.84 -11.18 -3.99
N PRO A 76 -15.15 -12.31 -3.69
CA PRO A 76 -15.70 -13.39 -2.86
C PRO A 76 -16.11 -12.96 -1.45
N GLY A 77 -15.37 -12.04 -0.81
CA GLY A 77 -15.71 -11.52 0.51
C GLY A 77 -17.07 -10.81 0.54
N ALA A 78 -17.34 -9.98 -0.47
CA ALA A 78 -18.62 -9.30 -0.65
C ALA A 78 -19.75 -10.30 -0.94
N LEU A 79 -19.50 -11.30 -1.77
CA LEU A 79 -20.47 -12.37 -2.07
C LEU A 79 -20.83 -13.18 -0.83
N VAL A 80 -19.85 -13.50 0.01
CA VAL A 80 -20.08 -14.16 1.30
C VAL A 80 -20.86 -13.24 2.24
N ALA A 81 -20.50 -11.96 2.35
CA ALA A 81 -21.19 -11.01 3.24
C ALA A 81 -22.64 -10.73 2.81
N GLY A 82 -22.92 -10.70 1.51
CA GLY A 82 -24.22 -10.44 0.92
C GLY A 82 -25.10 -11.67 0.67
N ARG A 83 -24.64 -12.87 1.05
CA ARG A 83 -25.37 -14.12 0.80
C ARG A 83 -26.73 -14.16 1.49
N VAL A 84 -27.66 -14.92 0.92
CA VAL A 84 -29.00 -15.14 1.49
C VAL A 84 -28.87 -15.76 2.90
N PRO A 85 -29.64 -15.30 3.90
CA PRO A 85 -29.62 -15.88 5.23
C PRO A 85 -29.85 -17.40 5.20
N GLY A 86 -28.87 -18.16 5.70
CA GLY A 86 -28.88 -19.63 5.72
C GLY A 86 -28.01 -20.30 4.68
N ALA A 87 -27.51 -19.57 3.67
CA ALA A 87 -26.47 -20.08 2.76
C ALA A 87 -25.12 -20.17 3.48
N THR A 88 -24.39 -21.24 3.22
CA THR A 88 -23.03 -21.46 3.72
C THR A 88 -22.01 -20.63 2.94
N VAL A 89 -20.82 -20.41 3.51
CA VAL A 89 -19.68 -19.78 2.81
C VAL A 89 -19.32 -20.55 1.54
N THR A 90 -19.36 -21.87 1.59
CA THR A 90 -19.09 -22.74 0.45
C THR A 90 -20.11 -22.51 -0.67
N GLU A 91 -21.41 -22.51 -0.37
CA GLU A 91 -22.47 -22.24 -1.36
C GLU A 91 -22.35 -20.82 -1.94
N ALA A 92 -21.95 -19.84 -1.14
CA ALA A 92 -21.70 -18.49 -1.64
C ALA A 92 -20.51 -18.46 -2.61
N ILE A 93 -19.39 -19.09 -2.28
CA ILE A 93 -18.20 -19.15 -3.16
C ILE A 93 -18.49 -19.97 -4.43
N GLU A 94 -19.25 -21.06 -4.35
CA GLU A 94 -19.70 -21.82 -5.52
C GLU A 94 -20.48 -20.96 -6.51
N GLY A 95 -21.20 -19.95 -6.00
CA GLY A 95 -21.92 -18.96 -6.80
C GLY A 95 -21.05 -17.90 -7.47
N LEU A 96 -19.73 -17.89 -7.25
CA LEU A 96 -18.84 -16.84 -7.76
C LEU A 96 -18.73 -16.86 -9.29
N LEU A 97 -18.68 -18.05 -9.89
CA LEU A 97 -18.73 -18.16 -11.35
C LEU A 97 -20.16 -17.89 -11.81
N HIS A 98 -20.41 -16.92 -12.69
CA HIS A 98 -21.74 -16.66 -13.25
C HIS A 98 -21.94 -17.24 -14.63
N GLY A 99 -23.17 -17.71 -14.89
CA GLY A 99 -23.58 -18.15 -16.21
C GLY A 99 -24.20 -17.02 -17.03
N PRO A 100 -24.37 -17.21 -18.34
CA PRO A 100 -24.90 -16.20 -19.27
C PRO A 100 -26.37 -15.79 -19.00
N ALA A 101 -27.10 -16.51 -18.15
CA ALA A 101 -28.48 -16.17 -17.76
C ALA A 101 -28.56 -15.35 -16.45
N ASP A 102 -27.45 -15.23 -15.71
CA ASP A 102 -27.41 -14.53 -14.42
C ASP A 102 -27.07 -13.03 -14.55
N THR A 103 -26.76 -12.55 -15.76
CA THR A 103 -26.36 -11.16 -16.02
C THR A 103 -27.51 -10.15 -15.94
N ASP A 104 -28.76 -10.62 -15.91
CA ASP A 104 -29.97 -9.79 -15.98
C ASP A 104 -30.74 -9.70 -14.65
N THR A 105 -30.30 -10.44 -13.62
CA THR A 105 -30.98 -10.51 -12.32
C THR A 105 -30.01 -10.40 -11.16
N ASP A 106 -29.45 -9.21 -10.95
CA ASP A 106 -29.02 -8.80 -9.62
C ASP A 106 -29.71 -7.47 -9.28
N THR A 107 -30.87 -7.61 -8.66
CA THR A 107 -31.65 -6.51 -8.11
C THR A 107 -31.00 -5.98 -6.83
N ASP A 108 -30.75 -4.67 -6.86
CA ASP A 108 -30.65 -3.71 -5.75
C ASP A 108 -29.26 -3.46 -5.12
N THR A 109 -28.56 -2.41 -5.54
CA THR A 109 -28.87 -1.02 -5.16
C THR A 109 -27.96 0.00 -5.88
N ALA A 110 -28.60 1.01 -6.47
CA ALA A 110 -28.00 2.26 -6.96
C ALA A 110 -26.95 2.18 -8.09
N SER A 111 -27.37 1.89 -9.32
CA SER A 111 -26.56 2.21 -10.50
C SER A 111 -27.44 2.71 -11.64
N LEU A 112 -27.15 3.94 -12.06
CA LEU A 112 -27.72 4.61 -13.22
C LEU A 112 -27.63 3.71 -14.46
N ASP A 113 -28.76 3.43 -15.13
CA ASP A 113 -28.91 2.86 -16.48
C ASP A 113 -27.58 2.46 -17.18
N ARG A 114 -26.89 1.42 -16.67
CA ARG A 114 -25.68 0.88 -17.30
C ARG A 114 -26.15 0.02 -18.46
N VAL A 115 -25.80 0.40 -19.68
CA VAL A 115 -25.99 -0.50 -20.83
C VAL A 115 -24.86 -1.52 -20.76
N PRO A 116 -25.15 -2.83 -20.65
CA PRO A 116 -24.10 -3.85 -20.63
C PRO A 116 -23.27 -3.75 -21.90
N VAL A 117 -21.95 -3.58 -21.76
CA VAL A 117 -21.04 -3.75 -22.90
C VAL A 117 -21.06 -5.23 -23.24
N THR A 118 -21.78 -5.61 -24.30
CA THR A 118 -21.81 -7.01 -24.76
C THR A 118 -20.42 -7.40 -25.26
N ARG A 119 -19.74 -8.29 -24.55
CA ARG A 119 -18.41 -8.79 -24.92
C ARG A 119 -18.55 -10.12 -25.64
N ASP A 120 -17.74 -10.32 -26.67
CA ASP A 120 -17.53 -11.66 -27.21
C ASP A 120 -16.61 -12.44 -26.25
N HIS A 121 -17.20 -13.34 -25.44
CA HIS A 121 -16.49 -14.03 -24.37
C HIS A 121 -15.35 -14.92 -24.89
N ALA A 122 -15.47 -15.48 -26.09
CA ALA A 122 -14.43 -16.29 -26.70
C ALA A 122 -13.19 -15.46 -27.09
N SER A 123 -13.38 -14.27 -27.65
CA SER A 123 -12.26 -13.36 -27.94
C SER A 123 -11.67 -12.76 -26.66
N TRP A 124 -12.51 -12.43 -25.69
CA TRP A 124 -12.07 -11.97 -24.37
C TRP A 124 -11.20 -13.01 -23.66
N ALA A 125 -11.62 -14.28 -23.66
CA ALA A 125 -10.87 -15.36 -23.02
C ALA A 125 -9.53 -15.64 -23.73
N ARG A 126 -9.47 -15.49 -25.06
CA ARG A 126 -8.22 -15.57 -25.82
C ARG A 126 -7.25 -14.45 -25.45
N VAL A 127 -7.74 -13.22 -25.28
CA VAL A 127 -6.91 -12.10 -24.81
C VAL A 127 -6.25 -12.42 -23.47
N TYR A 128 -6.97 -13.05 -22.53
CA TYR A 128 -6.38 -13.52 -21.26
C TYR A 128 -5.33 -14.61 -21.46
N ALA A 129 -5.68 -15.64 -22.26
CA ALA A 129 -4.82 -16.79 -22.53
C ALA A 129 -3.49 -16.38 -23.18
N ASP A 130 -3.49 -15.33 -23.99
CA ASP A 130 -2.33 -14.88 -24.72
C ASP A 130 -1.47 -13.86 -23.96
N SER A 131 -1.97 -13.23 -22.89
CA SER A 131 -1.23 -12.20 -22.14
C SER A 131 -0.66 -12.68 -20.79
N PRO A 132 0.67 -12.78 -20.65
CA PRO A 132 1.31 -13.02 -19.36
C PRO A 132 1.05 -11.91 -18.33
N ALA A 133 0.89 -10.66 -18.79
CA ALA A 133 0.63 -9.51 -17.93
C ALA A 133 -0.74 -9.64 -17.24
N LEU A 134 -1.78 -10.03 -18.00
CA LEU A 134 -3.11 -10.27 -17.42
C LEU A 134 -3.11 -11.43 -16.42
N ARG A 135 -2.36 -12.51 -16.68
CA ARG A 135 -2.20 -13.61 -15.71
C ARG A 135 -1.46 -13.18 -14.45
N ALA A 136 -0.41 -12.37 -14.58
CA ALA A 136 0.27 -11.81 -13.42
C ALA A 136 -0.68 -10.93 -12.59
N TYR A 137 -1.46 -10.09 -13.25
CA TYR A 137 -2.45 -9.23 -12.59
C TYR A 137 -3.61 -10.01 -11.97
N ALA A 138 -4.08 -11.08 -12.59
CA ALA A 138 -5.08 -11.96 -11.98
C ALA A 138 -4.59 -12.51 -10.65
N ARG A 139 -3.31 -12.91 -10.55
CA ARG A 139 -2.75 -13.37 -9.28
C ARG A 139 -2.79 -12.29 -8.21
N THR A 140 -2.44 -11.05 -8.56
CA THR A 140 -2.49 -9.92 -7.62
C THR A 140 -3.92 -9.51 -7.24
N LEU A 141 -4.85 -9.57 -8.20
CA LEU A 141 -6.27 -9.29 -7.98
C LEU A 141 -6.88 -10.27 -6.96
N PHE A 142 -6.68 -11.57 -7.18
CA PHE A 142 -7.19 -12.61 -6.30
C PHE A 142 -6.54 -12.57 -4.92
N SER A 143 -5.22 -12.31 -4.81
CA SER A 143 -4.58 -12.10 -3.51
C SER A 143 -5.13 -10.86 -2.79
N GLY A 144 -5.52 -9.83 -3.54
CA GLY A 144 -6.15 -8.62 -2.99
C GLY A 144 -7.48 -8.90 -2.29
N TRP A 145 -8.19 -9.98 -2.66
CA TRP A 145 -9.44 -10.40 -2.04
C TRP A 145 -9.26 -11.21 -0.74
N GLU A 146 -8.04 -11.61 -0.39
CA GLU A 146 -7.77 -12.46 0.77
C GLU A 146 -8.26 -11.84 2.08
N ALA A 147 -7.99 -10.56 2.30
CA ALA A 147 -8.39 -9.88 3.53
C ALA A 147 -9.91 -9.79 3.68
N GLY A 148 -10.63 -9.48 2.59
CA GLY A 148 -12.09 -9.39 2.58
C GLY A 148 -12.74 -10.75 2.87
N LEU A 149 -12.26 -11.80 2.20
CA LEU A 149 -12.76 -13.15 2.43
C LEU A 149 -12.39 -13.69 3.82
N ALA A 150 -11.16 -13.43 4.29
CA ALA A 150 -10.72 -13.82 5.63
C ALA A 150 -11.59 -13.16 6.71
N GLY A 151 -11.89 -11.87 6.56
CA GLY A 151 -12.78 -11.14 7.47
C GLY A 151 -14.21 -11.72 7.47
N ALA A 152 -14.74 -12.07 6.30
CA ALA A 152 -16.06 -12.72 6.20
C ALA A 152 -16.09 -14.10 6.87
N ILE A 153 -15.04 -14.91 6.68
CA ILE A 153 -14.88 -16.23 7.33
C ILE A 153 -14.74 -16.07 8.86
N GLU A 154 -13.94 -15.12 9.32
CA GLU A 154 -13.72 -14.86 10.74
C GLU A 154 -15.01 -14.41 11.44
N ALA A 155 -15.77 -13.51 10.81
CA ALA A 155 -17.04 -13.01 11.34
C ALA A 155 -18.08 -14.12 11.57
N GLU A 156 -18.06 -15.17 10.73
CA GLU A 156 -19.03 -16.26 10.79
C GLU A 156 -18.63 -17.38 11.76
N PHE A 157 -17.35 -17.75 11.77
CA PHE A 157 -16.91 -18.96 12.46
C PHE A 157 -16.04 -18.71 13.70
N GLY A 158 -15.49 -17.49 13.82
CA GLY A 158 -14.54 -17.09 14.86
C GLY A 158 -13.22 -17.85 14.83
N ALA A 159 -12.26 -17.43 15.66
CA ALA A 159 -11.01 -18.15 15.87
C ALA A 159 -11.26 -19.39 16.75
N ARG A 160 -10.88 -20.58 16.25
CA ARG A 160 -10.94 -21.84 17.02
C ARG A 160 -9.55 -22.40 17.30
N PRO A 161 -9.27 -22.90 18.52
CA PRO A 161 -8.01 -23.56 18.81
C PRO A 161 -7.80 -24.79 17.91
N GLY A 162 -6.67 -24.83 17.20
CA GLY A 162 -6.30 -25.94 16.32
C GLY A 162 -6.86 -25.91 14.89
N ALA A 163 -7.70 -24.92 14.56
CA ALA A 163 -8.11 -24.67 13.18
C ALA A 163 -7.08 -23.77 12.45
N PRO A 164 -6.93 -23.89 11.12
CA PRO A 164 -6.15 -22.95 10.33
C PRO A 164 -6.71 -21.53 10.48
N SER A 165 -5.83 -20.52 10.40
CA SER A 165 -6.28 -19.13 10.47
C SER A 165 -7.20 -18.77 9.29
N PRO A 166 -8.19 -17.87 9.45
CA PRO A 166 -9.06 -17.42 8.37
C PRO A 166 -8.29 -16.89 7.15
N ALA A 167 -7.12 -16.27 7.34
CA ALA A 167 -6.24 -15.83 6.26
C ALA A 167 -5.70 -17.01 5.42
N VAL A 168 -5.24 -18.08 6.08
CA VAL A 168 -4.77 -19.29 5.38
C VAL A 168 -5.91 -19.96 4.61
N VAL A 169 -7.10 -20.02 5.22
CA VAL A 169 -8.28 -20.59 4.56
C VAL A 169 -8.67 -19.74 3.34
N ALA A 170 -8.70 -18.41 3.47
CA ALA A 170 -9.02 -17.50 2.38
C ALA A 170 -8.03 -17.62 1.21
N ALA A 171 -6.72 -17.67 1.48
CA ALA A 171 -5.70 -17.83 0.46
C ALA A 171 -5.85 -19.16 -0.32
N VAL A 172 -6.12 -20.27 0.37
CA VAL A 172 -6.33 -21.58 -0.27
C VAL A 172 -7.61 -21.59 -1.12
N VAL A 173 -8.69 -21.01 -0.59
CA VAL A 173 -9.95 -20.88 -1.33
C VAL A 173 -9.76 -20.03 -2.58
N LEU A 174 -9.13 -18.85 -2.47
CA LEU A 174 -8.91 -17.94 -3.59
C LEU A 174 -7.98 -18.53 -4.65
N ALA A 175 -6.99 -19.33 -4.25
CA ALA A 175 -6.18 -20.09 -5.19
C ALA A 175 -7.02 -21.11 -5.98
N ALA A 176 -7.90 -21.85 -5.32
CA ALA A 176 -8.79 -22.81 -5.97
C ALA A 176 -9.79 -22.12 -6.91
N VAL A 177 -10.39 -21.01 -6.46
CA VAL A 177 -11.30 -20.21 -7.29
C VAL A 177 -10.58 -19.70 -8.54
N ARG A 178 -9.37 -19.14 -8.38
CA ARG A 178 -8.58 -18.64 -9.52
C ARG A 178 -8.30 -19.76 -10.51
N GLU A 179 -7.81 -20.90 -10.03
CA GLU A 179 -7.49 -22.05 -10.90
C GLU A 179 -8.71 -22.53 -11.69
N VAL A 180 -9.86 -22.63 -11.03
CA VAL A 180 -11.10 -23.02 -11.71
C VAL A 180 -11.52 -21.96 -12.74
N TRP A 181 -11.52 -20.67 -12.37
CA TRP A 181 -11.85 -19.58 -13.27
C TRP A 181 -10.93 -19.54 -14.50
N GLU A 182 -9.61 -19.68 -14.31
CA GLU A 182 -8.64 -19.76 -15.41
C GLU A 182 -8.91 -20.97 -16.31
N SER A 183 -9.29 -22.12 -15.74
CA SER A 183 -9.65 -23.31 -16.50
C SER A 183 -10.94 -23.13 -17.30
N THR A 184 -11.93 -22.44 -16.73
CA THR A 184 -13.19 -22.09 -17.40
C THR A 184 -12.91 -21.14 -18.56
N LEU A 185 -12.08 -20.12 -18.36
CA LEU A 185 -11.65 -19.23 -19.44
C LEU A 185 -10.89 -19.95 -20.54
N ALA A 186 -9.99 -20.87 -20.20
CA ALA A 186 -9.29 -21.67 -21.20
C ALA A 186 -10.26 -22.52 -22.04
N ALA A 187 -11.31 -23.07 -21.43
CA ALA A 187 -12.35 -23.81 -22.13
C ALA A 187 -13.15 -22.91 -23.09
N VAL A 188 -13.54 -21.71 -22.64
CA VAL A 188 -14.24 -20.71 -23.47
C VAL A 188 -13.36 -20.25 -24.64
N ALA A 189 -12.07 -19.98 -24.39
CA ALA A 189 -11.09 -19.66 -25.43
C ALA A 189 -10.94 -20.80 -26.45
N GLY A 190 -11.10 -22.05 -26.01
CA GLY A 190 -11.12 -23.26 -26.83
C GLY A 190 -12.44 -23.52 -27.58
N GLY A 191 -13.45 -22.66 -27.42
CA GLY A 191 -14.73 -22.74 -28.11
C GLY A 191 -15.84 -23.51 -27.37
N VAL A 192 -15.64 -23.85 -26.09
CA VAL A 192 -16.71 -24.40 -25.26
C VAL A 192 -17.73 -23.29 -24.96
N PRO A 193 -19.05 -23.51 -25.15
CA PRO A 193 -20.05 -22.51 -24.81
C PRO A 193 -19.98 -22.11 -23.34
N ASP A 194 -20.11 -20.81 -23.03
CA ASP A 194 -19.93 -20.28 -21.68
C ASP A 194 -20.77 -20.99 -20.62
N GLY A 195 -22.04 -21.27 -20.93
CA GLY A 195 -22.94 -21.96 -20.00
C GLY A 195 -22.45 -23.36 -19.63
N GLU A 196 -21.82 -24.07 -20.57
CA GLU A 196 -21.22 -25.39 -20.34
C GLU A 196 -19.92 -25.28 -19.56
N ALA A 197 -19.03 -24.35 -19.96
CA ALA A 197 -17.75 -24.12 -19.29
C ALA A 197 -17.93 -23.65 -17.83
N VAL A 198 -18.91 -22.79 -17.58
CA VAL A 198 -19.26 -22.31 -16.24
C VAL A 198 -19.91 -23.42 -15.41
N ALA A 199 -20.80 -24.23 -15.99
CA ALA A 199 -21.40 -25.35 -15.28
C ALA A 199 -20.34 -26.38 -14.85
N GLU A 200 -19.39 -26.70 -15.73
CA GLU A 200 -18.26 -27.56 -15.41
C GLU A 200 -17.35 -26.91 -14.35
N GLY A 201 -17.03 -25.62 -14.51
CA GLY A 201 -16.24 -24.86 -13.55
C GLY A 201 -16.86 -24.86 -12.15
N ARG A 202 -18.16 -24.55 -12.03
CA ARG A 202 -18.91 -24.62 -10.76
C ARG A 202 -18.82 -26.02 -10.14
N GLY A 203 -18.95 -27.08 -10.94
CA GLY A 203 -18.79 -28.46 -10.47
C GLY A 203 -17.39 -28.76 -9.90
N ARG A 204 -16.33 -28.28 -10.58
CA ARG A 204 -14.94 -28.40 -10.10
C ARG A 204 -14.69 -27.59 -8.83
N LEU A 205 -15.23 -26.37 -8.77
CA LEU A 205 -15.13 -25.50 -7.60
C LEU A 205 -15.83 -26.13 -6.39
N ALA A 206 -17.04 -26.65 -6.55
CA ALA A 206 -17.76 -27.38 -5.51
C ALA A 206 -16.95 -28.60 -5.03
N ALA A 207 -16.39 -29.40 -5.94
CA ALA A 207 -15.54 -30.54 -5.58
C ALA A 207 -14.26 -30.12 -4.82
N ALA A 208 -13.62 -29.02 -5.23
CA ALA A 208 -12.46 -28.47 -4.55
C ALA A 208 -12.82 -27.99 -3.14
N LEU A 209 -13.92 -27.26 -2.98
CA LEU A 209 -14.39 -26.76 -1.68
C LEU A 209 -14.82 -27.90 -0.74
N VAL A 210 -15.42 -28.97 -1.26
CA VAL A 210 -15.71 -30.19 -0.47
C VAL A 210 -14.42 -30.85 0.02
N THR A 211 -13.37 -30.89 -0.81
CA THR A 211 -12.05 -31.41 -0.40
C THR A 211 -11.41 -30.52 0.67
N LEU A 212 -11.67 -29.22 0.63
CA LEU A 212 -11.23 -28.23 1.62
C LEU A 212 -12.12 -28.18 2.87
N ALA A 213 -13.28 -28.85 2.88
CA ALA A 213 -14.22 -28.84 4.01
C ALA A 213 -13.63 -29.22 5.38
N PRO A 214 -12.64 -30.13 5.51
CA PRO A 214 -11.96 -30.40 6.78
C PRO A 214 -11.11 -29.22 7.30
N VAL A 215 -10.74 -28.31 6.39
CA VAL A 215 -9.90 -27.12 6.62
C VAL A 215 -10.77 -25.86 6.75
N MET A 216 -11.97 -25.88 6.16
CA MET A 216 -12.99 -24.83 6.31
C MET A 216 -13.63 -24.89 7.71
N PRO A 217 -13.84 -23.74 8.38
CA PRO A 217 -14.55 -23.76 9.64
C PRO A 217 -16.01 -24.17 9.41
N GLY A 218 -16.47 -25.24 10.07
CA GLY A 218 -17.84 -25.76 9.93
C GLY A 218 -17.96 -27.15 9.31
N GLY A 219 -16.88 -27.71 8.73
CA GLY A 219 -16.87 -29.09 8.26
C GLY A 219 -17.04 -30.08 9.42
N LYS A 220 -18.08 -30.93 9.38
CA LYS A 220 -18.10 -32.13 10.23
C LYS A 220 -17.03 -33.08 9.71
N ALA A 221 -16.07 -33.47 10.56
CA ALA A 221 -15.11 -34.51 10.23
C ALA A 221 -15.87 -35.81 9.88
N VAL A 222 -15.82 -36.21 8.61
CA VAL A 222 -16.30 -37.53 8.18
C VAL A 222 -15.21 -38.54 8.53
N VAL A 223 -15.43 -39.33 9.58
CA VAL A 223 -14.60 -40.50 9.88
C VAL A 223 -15.04 -41.62 8.93
N PRO A 224 -14.16 -42.21 8.10
CA PRO A 224 -14.53 -43.31 7.23
C PRO A 224 -14.73 -44.58 8.06
N GLY A 225 -15.97 -45.09 8.10
CA GLY A 225 -16.27 -46.47 8.49
C GLY A 225 -16.91 -46.66 9.86
N GLN A 226 -18.23 -46.49 9.95
CA GLN A 226 -19.09 -47.35 10.78
C GLN A 226 -20.56 -47.17 10.35
N PRO A 227 -21.34 -48.25 10.15
CA PRO A 227 -22.76 -48.13 9.83
C PRO A 227 -23.59 -47.84 11.09
N ASP A 228 -24.71 -47.15 10.84
CA ASP A 228 -25.77 -46.73 11.76
C ASP A 228 -25.99 -47.59 13.03
N SER A 229 -25.98 -46.96 14.20
CA SER A 229 -26.83 -47.39 15.33
C SER A 229 -27.07 -46.25 16.34
N ARG A 230 -28.33 -46.17 16.77
CA ARG A 230 -28.96 -45.19 17.69
C ARG A 230 -28.43 -45.28 19.15
N PRO A 231 -28.77 -44.31 20.04
CA PRO A 231 -27.92 -43.91 21.16
C PRO A 231 -28.18 -44.67 22.47
N GLY A 232 -27.15 -44.75 23.31
CA GLY A 232 -27.22 -45.12 24.73
C GLY A 232 -26.36 -44.17 25.59
N PRO A 233 -26.72 -43.92 26.86
CA PRO A 233 -26.16 -42.80 27.62
C PRO A 233 -24.91 -43.17 28.45
N ALA A 234 -24.01 -42.18 28.49
CA ALA A 234 -23.01 -41.81 29.51
C ALA A 234 -22.48 -42.86 30.49
N VAL A 235 -21.15 -43.06 30.50
CA VAL A 235 -20.36 -43.26 31.74
C VAL A 235 -18.97 -42.63 31.61
N SER A 236 -18.58 -41.94 32.68
CA SER A 236 -17.31 -41.33 33.07
C SER A 236 -16.09 -42.27 33.05
N GLY A 237 -14.90 -41.73 32.78
CA GLY A 237 -13.62 -42.37 33.10
C GLY A 237 -12.42 -41.44 32.86
N GLU A 238 -11.69 -41.12 33.93
CA GLU A 238 -10.46 -40.32 33.96
C GLU A 238 -9.21 -41.07 33.47
N ALA A 239 -8.25 -40.26 33.00
CA ALA A 239 -6.78 -40.41 33.03
C ALA A 239 -6.10 -41.34 31.99
N PRO A 240 -4.77 -41.24 31.72
CA PRO A 240 -3.76 -40.25 32.15
C PRO A 240 -2.86 -39.70 31.01
N ALA A 241 -2.00 -38.74 31.36
CA ALA A 241 -0.89 -38.21 30.56
C ALA A 241 0.38 -39.11 30.62
N VAL A 242 1.09 -39.26 29.49
CA VAL A 242 2.53 -39.66 29.38
C VAL A 242 3.06 -39.16 28.00
N PRO A 243 4.37 -39.03 27.75
CA PRO A 243 5.08 -37.76 27.68
C PRO A 243 5.76 -37.48 26.33
N ALA A 244 6.21 -36.25 26.15
CA ALA A 244 7.08 -35.84 25.06
C ALA A 244 8.55 -36.23 25.30
N GLN A 245 9.17 -36.86 24.30
CA GLN A 245 10.60 -36.86 23.96
C GLN A 245 10.69 -37.16 22.45
N GLY A 246 11.41 -36.49 21.57
CA GLY A 246 12.34 -35.38 21.63
C GLY A 246 13.19 -35.41 20.34
N SER A 247 13.42 -34.27 19.70
CA SER A 247 14.61 -33.90 18.87
C SER A 247 14.25 -32.56 18.19
N ALA A 248 14.69 -31.40 18.66
CA ALA A 248 16.02 -30.79 18.47
C ALA A 248 16.48 -30.85 17.00
N ALA A 249 16.87 -29.78 16.30
CA ALA A 249 16.92 -28.36 16.59
C ALA A 249 17.15 -27.64 15.24
N SER A 250 16.48 -26.52 15.01
CA SER A 250 16.89 -25.48 14.04
C SER A 250 16.14 -24.19 14.37
N GLU A 251 16.62 -23.47 15.39
CA GLU A 251 16.23 -22.09 15.64
C GLU A 251 17.45 -21.17 15.49
N ALA A 252 17.18 -20.03 14.84
CA ALA A 252 17.69 -18.67 15.06
C ALA A 252 18.23 -18.05 13.75
N ALA A 253 17.67 -16.96 13.20
CA ALA A 253 16.75 -15.99 13.79
C ALA A 253 15.92 -15.24 12.73
N SER A 254 14.59 -15.33 12.85
CA SER A 254 13.64 -14.31 12.43
C SER A 254 12.37 -14.50 13.25
N GLY A 255 11.99 -13.47 14.02
CA GLY A 255 10.84 -13.52 14.90
C GLY A 255 11.23 -13.14 16.32
N SER A 256 11.46 -11.85 16.55
CA SER A 256 11.21 -11.29 17.87
C SER A 256 9.73 -11.50 18.16
N ALA A 257 9.43 -12.62 18.81
CA ALA A 257 8.27 -12.72 19.67
C ALA A 257 8.35 -11.55 20.67
N PHE A 258 7.56 -10.51 20.45
CA PHE A 258 6.94 -9.89 21.60
C PHE A 258 6.02 -10.97 22.16
N GLY A 259 6.56 -11.82 23.04
CA GLY A 259 5.74 -12.58 23.96
C GLY A 259 4.75 -11.58 24.55
N ALA A 260 3.46 -11.94 24.54
CA ALA A 260 2.40 -11.12 25.09
C ALA A 260 2.92 -10.52 26.40
N ALA A 261 3.19 -9.20 26.38
CA ALA A 261 3.67 -8.52 27.57
C ALA A 261 2.71 -8.93 28.69
N PRO A 262 3.21 -9.38 29.85
CA PRO A 262 2.34 -9.83 30.94
C PRO A 262 1.30 -8.75 31.11
N GLY A 263 0.03 -9.12 30.89
CA GLY A 263 -1.06 -8.18 30.70
C GLY A 263 -0.91 -7.07 31.71
N LEU A 264 -0.47 -5.90 31.24
CA LEU A 264 -0.36 -4.71 32.05
C LEU A 264 -1.80 -4.35 32.34
N ALA A 265 -2.35 -4.99 33.37
CA ALA A 265 -3.59 -4.57 34.00
C ALA A 265 -3.41 -3.06 34.20
N PRO A 266 -4.41 -2.25 33.82
CA PRO A 266 -4.29 -0.80 33.91
C PRO A 266 -4.17 -0.45 35.39
N ALA A 267 -2.94 -0.48 35.92
CA ALA A 267 -2.63 0.18 37.16
C ALA A 267 -2.95 1.65 36.87
N PRO A 268 -3.85 2.28 37.64
CA PRO A 268 -4.08 3.70 37.48
C PRO A 268 -2.72 4.37 37.54
N ARG A 269 -2.37 5.13 36.48
CA ARG A 269 -1.17 5.98 36.50
C ARG A 269 -1.20 6.71 37.84
N ALA A 270 -0.10 6.63 38.59
CA ALA A 270 0.01 7.30 39.88
C ALA A 270 -0.58 8.71 39.76
N PRO A 271 -1.46 9.14 40.69
CA PRO A 271 -2.14 10.42 40.59
C PRO A 271 -1.08 11.47 40.34
N ARG A 272 -1.09 12.06 39.14
CA ARG A 272 -0.23 13.19 38.81
C ARG A 272 -0.63 14.26 39.83
N GLY A 273 0.26 14.58 40.77
CA GLY A 273 -0.01 15.57 41.83
C GLY A 273 -0.59 16.87 41.26
N GLU A 274 -1.26 17.67 42.09
CA GLU A 274 -2.01 18.87 41.68
C GLU A 274 -1.27 19.66 40.59
N ARG A 275 -1.70 19.49 39.34
CA ARG A 275 -1.03 20.09 38.21
C ARG A 275 -1.26 21.59 38.27
N PRO A 276 -0.20 22.40 38.09
CA PRO A 276 -0.36 23.82 37.83
C PRO A 276 -1.41 24.03 36.74
N SER A 277 -2.44 24.83 37.03
CA SER A 277 -3.57 25.08 36.13
C SER A 277 -3.73 26.58 35.89
N ILE A 278 -4.40 26.96 34.79
CA ILE A 278 -4.66 28.38 34.49
C ILE A 278 -5.47 29.04 35.61
N THR A 279 -6.35 28.29 36.26
CA THR A 279 -7.14 28.72 37.41
C THR A 279 -6.24 29.02 38.61
N ARG A 280 -5.25 28.17 38.88
CA ARG A 280 -4.31 28.37 39.99
C ARG A 280 -3.38 29.56 39.77
N VAL A 281 -2.95 29.76 38.52
CA VAL A 281 -2.21 30.97 38.13
C VAL A 281 -3.08 32.22 38.34
N ALA A 282 -4.35 32.16 37.95
CA ALA A 282 -5.28 33.27 38.12
C ALA A 282 -5.50 33.62 39.60
N GLU A 283 -5.68 32.62 40.45
CA GLU A 283 -5.77 32.78 41.92
C GLU A 283 -4.51 33.41 42.50
N LEU A 284 -3.33 32.86 42.19
CA LEU A 284 -2.05 33.34 42.73
C LEU A 284 -1.72 34.76 42.24
N ALA A 285 -2.06 35.05 40.99
CA ALA A 285 -1.86 36.37 40.39
C ALA A 285 -2.97 37.37 40.74
N GLY A 286 -4.07 36.97 41.40
CA GLY A 286 -5.21 37.82 41.76
C GLY A 286 -5.98 38.39 40.57
N VAL A 287 -6.18 37.59 39.52
CA VAL A 287 -6.88 37.98 38.28
C VAL A 287 -7.84 36.88 37.83
N SER A 288 -8.60 37.11 36.75
CA SER A 288 -9.41 36.05 36.13
C SER A 288 -8.57 35.14 35.21
N ALA A 289 -9.00 33.88 35.02
CA ALA A 289 -8.38 32.96 34.06
C ALA A 289 -8.35 33.53 32.62
N THR A 290 -9.36 34.32 32.25
CA THR A 290 -9.42 35.07 30.99
C THR A 290 -8.28 36.09 30.86
N THR A 291 -7.93 36.77 31.95
CA THR A 291 -6.81 37.74 31.99
C THR A 291 -5.47 37.03 31.85
N VAL A 292 -5.29 35.87 32.49
CA VAL A 292 -4.10 35.02 32.31
C VAL A 292 -3.98 34.58 30.84
N SER A 293 -5.07 34.11 30.25
CA SER A 293 -5.12 33.71 28.83
C SER A 293 -4.78 34.85 27.86
N HIS A 294 -5.27 36.07 28.12
CA HIS A 294 -4.91 37.24 27.32
C HIS A 294 -3.44 37.63 27.48
N THR A 295 -2.91 37.54 28.70
CA THR A 295 -1.49 37.81 28.99
C THR A 295 -0.57 36.85 28.23
N LEU A 296 -0.96 35.57 28.13
CA LEU A 296 -0.21 34.53 27.43
C LEU A 296 -0.34 34.61 25.90
N ASN A 297 -1.55 34.91 25.38
CA ASN A 297 -1.83 34.86 23.94
C ASN A 297 -1.76 36.23 23.23
N GLY A 298 -1.56 37.33 23.96
CA GLY A 298 -1.40 38.69 23.40
C GLY A 298 -2.66 39.28 22.73
N ARG A 299 -3.83 38.63 22.82
CA ARG A 299 -5.04 39.03 22.08
C ARG A 299 -5.69 40.35 22.54
N ARG A 300 -5.39 40.82 23.75
CA ARG A 300 -5.88 42.11 24.29
C ARG A 300 -4.78 42.78 25.11
N PRO A 301 -4.71 44.12 25.14
CA PRO A 301 -3.78 44.83 26.00
C PRO A 301 -4.04 44.50 27.46
N VAL A 302 -2.98 44.13 28.19
CA VAL A 302 -3.00 43.90 29.63
C VAL A 302 -1.98 44.85 30.24
N ALA A 303 -2.37 45.57 31.29
CA ALA A 303 -1.47 46.50 31.98
C ALA A 303 -0.18 45.80 32.43
N ASP A 304 0.96 46.47 32.32
CA ASP A 304 2.27 45.88 32.60
C ASP A 304 2.43 45.38 34.04
N SER A 305 1.75 46.02 35.00
CA SER A 305 1.71 45.58 36.40
C SER A 305 0.98 44.23 36.55
N THR A 306 -0.14 44.07 35.86
CA THR A 306 -0.93 42.81 35.82
C THR A 306 -0.18 41.72 35.07
N ARG A 307 0.45 42.04 33.95
CA ARG A 307 1.29 41.11 33.18
C ARG A 307 2.44 40.54 34.01
N ARG A 308 3.14 41.39 34.77
CA ARG A 308 4.22 40.98 35.69
C ARG A 308 3.72 40.02 36.77
N ARG A 309 2.61 40.33 37.43
CA ARG A 309 1.99 39.43 38.43
C ARG A 309 1.64 38.05 37.86
N VAL A 310 1.12 38.01 36.65
CA VAL A 310 0.76 36.75 35.97
C VAL A 310 2.01 35.94 35.63
N LEU A 311 3.05 36.56 35.08
CA LEU A 311 4.30 35.87 34.74
C LEU A 311 5.01 35.32 35.99
N ASP A 312 5.05 36.08 37.08
CA ASP A 312 5.63 35.66 38.36
C ASP A 312 4.86 34.45 38.96
N ALA A 313 3.53 34.48 38.89
CA ALA A 313 2.70 33.35 39.31
C ALA A 313 2.91 32.10 38.44
N ILE A 314 3.14 32.26 37.14
CA ILE A 314 3.45 31.16 36.21
C ILE A 314 4.77 30.50 36.59
N GLU A 315 5.81 31.30 36.80
CA GLU A 315 7.15 30.84 37.16
C GLU A 315 7.13 30.09 38.51
N ARG A 316 6.51 30.69 39.53
CA ARG A 316 6.38 30.09 40.87
C ARG A 316 5.62 28.77 40.89
N LEU A 317 4.61 28.64 40.03
CA LEU A 317 3.82 27.41 39.93
C LEU A 317 4.41 26.41 38.94
N GLY A 318 5.41 26.78 38.14
CA GLY A 318 5.87 25.96 37.02
C GLY A 318 4.77 25.70 35.99
N TYR A 319 3.81 26.62 35.85
CA TYR A 319 2.68 26.45 34.92
C TYR A 319 3.16 26.48 33.48
N ARG A 320 2.75 25.48 32.71
CA ARG A 320 2.91 25.47 31.25
C ARG A 320 1.53 25.45 30.59
N PRO A 321 1.28 26.30 29.58
CA PRO A 321 0.04 26.25 28.82
C PRO A 321 -0.23 24.84 28.30
N ASN A 322 -1.44 24.33 28.53
CA ASN A 322 -1.83 23.02 28.04
C ASN A 322 -2.18 23.11 26.55
N VAL A 323 -1.31 22.55 25.69
CA VAL A 323 -1.48 22.54 24.24
C VAL A 323 -2.78 21.87 23.82
N LEU A 324 -3.22 20.79 24.50
CA LEU A 324 -4.49 20.11 24.23
C LEU A 324 -5.71 21.00 24.54
N ALA A 325 -5.66 21.73 25.65
CA ALA A 325 -6.74 22.66 26.03
C ALA A 325 -6.80 23.88 25.09
N ARG A 326 -5.65 24.30 24.54
CA ARG A 326 -5.59 25.31 23.49
C ARG A 326 -6.16 24.78 22.17
N GLY A 327 -5.80 23.56 21.77
CA GLY A 327 -6.25 22.93 20.54
C GLY A 327 -7.76 22.68 20.49
N LEU A 328 -8.37 22.26 21.61
CA LEU A 328 -9.83 22.15 21.74
C LEU A 328 -10.56 23.48 21.53
N ARG A 329 -9.91 24.60 21.83
CA ARG A 329 -10.50 25.95 21.70
C ARG A 329 -10.25 26.59 20.34
N THR A 330 -9.22 26.13 19.63
CA THR A 330 -8.87 26.61 18.29
C THR A 330 -9.27 25.66 17.17
N SER A 331 -9.79 24.47 17.51
CA SER A 331 -10.02 23.35 16.59
C SER A 331 -8.78 23.03 15.74
N ARG A 332 -7.59 23.13 16.33
CA ARG A 332 -6.30 22.87 15.68
C ARG A 332 -5.36 22.18 16.66
N SER A 333 -4.83 21.03 16.31
CA SER A 333 -3.85 20.30 17.14
C SER A 333 -2.46 20.92 17.09
N GLN A 334 -2.16 21.73 16.06
CA GLN A 334 -0.81 22.15 15.70
C GLN A 334 0.14 20.97 15.54
N THR A 335 -0.38 19.88 15.02
CA THR A 335 0.38 18.65 14.82
C THR A 335 0.22 18.17 13.38
N ILE A 336 1.32 17.80 12.74
CA ILE A 336 1.34 17.15 11.43
C ILE A 336 1.74 15.69 11.62
N GLY A 337 0.99 14.79 10.99
CA GLY A 337 1.40 13.38 10.90
C GLY A 337 2.37 13.17 9.75
N LEU A 338 3.43 12.40 9.98
CA LEU A 338 4.29 11.84 8.96
C LEU A 338 4.19 10.30 9.03
N VAL A 339 3.72 9.65 7.98
CA VAL A 339 3.68 8.18 7.88
C VAL A 339 4.78 7.74 6.92
N ILE A 340 5.63 6.80 7.35
CA ILE A 340 6.81 6.32 6.60
C ILE A 340 6.90 4.80 6.67
N PRO A 341 7.57 4.14 5.70
CA PRO A 341 7.68 2.70 5.71
C PRO A 341 8.75 2.24 6.70
N ASP A 342 9.93 2.85 6.70
CA ASP A 342 11.05 2.38 7.54
C ASP A 342 11.91 3.54 8.05
N ILE A 343 11.83 3.85 9.34
CA ILE A 343 12.63 4.88 10.01
C ILE A 343 14.14 4.56 10.00
N THR A 344 14.52 3.30 9.77
CA THR A 344 15.93 2.89 9.74
C THR A 344 16.60 3.18 8.39
N ASN A 345 15.82 3.37 7.32
CA ASN A 345 16.35 3.86 6.05
C ASN A 345 16.64 5.38 6.15
N PRO A 346 17.91 5.84 6.01
CA PRO A 346 18.30 7.24 6.23
C PRO A 346 17.59 8.27 5.34
N PHE A 347 16.95 7.85 4.24
CA PHE A 347 16.10 8.72 3.43
C PHE A 347 14.98 9.36 4.27
N TYR A 348 14.27 8.59 5.09
CA TYR A 348 13.10 9.08 5.83
C TYR A 348 13.41 10.00 7.02
N PRO A 349 14.47 9.76 7.82
CA PRO A 349 14.92 10.74 8.81
C PRO A 349 15.34 12.08 8.19
N ALA A 350 16.02 12.07 7.04
CA ALA A 350 16.39 13.30 6.33
C ALA A 350 15.15 14.07 5.82
N LEU A 351 14.14 13.31 5.39
CA LEU A 351 12.83 13.83 4.99
C LEU A 351 12.06 14.47 6.15
N ALA A 352 11.94 13.75 7.27
CA ALA A 352 11.33 14.27 8.50
C ALA A 352 12.04 15.54 8.97
N ARG A 353 13.38 15.56 8.92
CA ARG A 353 14.16 16.77 9.22
C ARG A 353 13.79 17.94 8.31
N GLY A 354 13.62 17.70 7.01
CA GLY A 354 13.19 18.71 6.04
C GLY A 354 11.77 19.23 6.31
N LEU A 355 10.86 18.34 6.69
CA LEU A 355 9.50 18.68 7.10
C LEU A 355 9.54 19.60 8.35
N GLN A 356 10.26 19.18 9.38
CA GLN A 356 10.40 19.91 10.65
C GLN A 356 11.10 21.27 10.50
N ASP A 357 12.03 21.42 9.55
CA ASP A 357 12.70 22.70 9.27
C ASP A 357 11.70 23.79 8.87
N VAL A 358 10.58 23.42 8.23
CA VAL A 358 9.53 24.34 7.77
C VAL A 358 8.37 24.40 8.78
N LEU A 359 7.97 23.27 9.35
CA LEU A 359 6.86 23.19 10.31
C LEU A 359 7.19 23.82 11.66
N GLY A 360 8.41 23.63 12.18
CA GLY A 360 8.82 24.12 13.49
C GLY A 360 8.68 25.65 13.65
N PRO A 361 9.22 26.47 12.73
CA PRO A 361 9.01 27.93 12.75
C PRO A 361 7.54 28.34 12.64
N ALA A 362 6.69 27.54 12.00
CA ALA A 362 5.24 27.75 11.92
C ALA A 362 4.48 27.29 13.19
N GLY A 363 5.19 26.75 14.19
CA GLY A 363 4.63 26.31 15.46
C GLY A 363 3.87 25.00 15.38
N TYR A 364 4.23 24.12 14.44
CA TYR A 364 3.71 22.77 14.31
C TYR A 364 4.71 21.75 14.86
N ASP A 365 4.18 20.76 15.58
CA ASP A 365 4.89 19.55 15.99
C ASP A 365 4.66 18.43 14.95
N GLU A 366 5.60 17.50 14.85
CA GLU A 366 5.53 16.35 13.94
C GLU A 366 5.33 15.03 14.74
N ILE A 367 4.42 14.17 14.29
CA ILE A 367 4.28 12.79 14.79
C ILE A 367 4.63 11.83 13.66
N ILE A 368 5.64 11.00 13.86
CA ILE A 368 6.07 9.99 12.90
C ILE A 368 5.44 8.63 13.22
N SER A 369 4.93 7.94 12.21
CA SER A 369 4.46 6.54 12.29
C SER A 369 5.18 5.67 11.27
N ASN A 370 5.73 4.55 11.73
CA ASN A 370 6.43 3.56 10.92
C ASN A 370 5.47 2.43 10.52
N THR A 371 5.48 2.00 9.25
CA THR A 371 4.50 1.03 8.73
C THR A 371 5.13 -0.26 8.20
N ASP A 372 6.45 -0.35 8.16
CA ASP A 372 7.22 -1.45 7.56
C ASP A 372 6.86 -1.75 6.08
N GLY A 373 6.24 -0.78 5.40
CA GLY A 373 5.70 -0.96 4.05
C GLY A 373 4.56 -1.98 4.00
N ASP A 374 3.83 -2.20 5.10
CA ASP A 374 2.64 -3.06 5.12
C ASP A 374 1.37 -2.22 4.95
N ARG A 375 0.53 -2.56 3.97
CA ARG A 375 -0.71 -1.82 3.68
C ARG A 375 -1.64 -1.72 4.89
N GLY A 376 -1.76 -2.79 5.68
CA GLY A 376 -2.60 -2.81 6.88
C GLY A 376 -2.09 -1.82 7.93
N MET A 377 -0.78 -1.79 8.15
CA MET A 377 -0.12 -0.83 9.04
C MET A 377 -0.21 0.61 8.51
N GLU A 378 -0.10 0.83 7.19
CA GLU A 378 -0.29 2.13 6.56
C GLU A 378 -1.69 2.68 6.82
N ARG A 379 -2.72 1.86 6.57
CA ARG A 379 -4.10 2.23 6.83
C ARG A 379 -4.34 2.50 8.32
N ALA A 380 -3.85 1.63 9.20
CA ALA A 380 -3.96 1.82 10.64
C ALA A 380 -3.26 3.12 11.10
N ALA A 381 -2.11 3.46 10.51
CA ALA A 381 -1.41 4.70 10.80
C ALA A 381 -2.23 5.92 10.38
N ILE A 382 -2.84 5.91 9.19
CA ILE A 382 -3.74 6.97 8.72
C ILE A 382 -4.94 7.13 9.68
N GLU A 383 -5.61 6.04 10.04
CA GLU A 383 -6.73 6.05 11.00
C GLU A 383 -6.30 6.62 12.36
N GLN A 384 -5.11 6.27 12.84
CA GLN A 384 -4.55 6.84 14.06
C GLN A 384 -4.27 8.34 13.96
N MET A 385 -3.78 8.82 12.82
CA MET A 385 -3.55 10.26 12.60
C MET A 385 -4.88 11.04 12.61
N ILE A 386 -5.92 10.48 11.97
CA ILE A 386 -7.28 11.04 12.01
C ILE A 386 -7.80 11.08 13.45
N ALA A 387 -7.68 9.97 14.19
CA ALA A 387 -8.12 9.88 15.58
C ALA A 387 -7.38 10.86 16.51
N ARG A 388 -6.12 11.19 16.18
CA ARG A 388 -5.32 12.20 16.89
C ARG A 388 -5.64 13.63 16.47
N GLN A 389 -6.53 13.83 15.49
CA GLN A 389 -6.92 15.13 14.93
C GLN A 389 -5.69 15.93 14.47
N VAL A 390 -4.76 15.27 13.76
CA VAL A 390 -3.65 16.00 13.13
C VAL A 390 -4.22 17.05 12.17
N ASP A 391 -3.57 18.21 12.15
CA ASP A 391 -3.99 19.30 11.27
C ASP A 391 -3.66 18.98 9.80
N GLY A 392 -2.67 18.12 9.53
CA GLY A 392 -2.28 17.70 8.18
C GLY A 392 -1.51 16.40 8.20
N LEU A 393 -1.41 15.76 7.04
CA LEU A 393 -0.79 14.44 6.86
C LEU A 393 0.19 14.45 5.69
N ALA A 394 1.46 14.21 5.96
CA ALA A 394 2.45 13.81 4.97
C ALA A 394 2.63 12.29 5.05
N PHE A 395 2.79 11.61 3.92
CA PHE A 395 2.97 10.16 3.95
C PHE A 395 3.78 9.64 2.77
N ALA A 396 4.76 8.78 3.06
CA ALA A 396 5.58 8.05 2.12
C ALA A 396 5.31 6.56 2.35
N VAL A 397 4.65 5.91 1.40
CA VAL A 397 4.04 4.60 1.58
C VAL A 397 4.12 3.83 0.27
N PHE A 398 4.09 2.51 0.35
CA PHE A 398 4.32 1.65 -0.80
C PHE A 398 3.02 1.09 -1.39
N HIS A 399 1.98 0.92 -0.58
CA HIS A 399 0.76 0.17 -0.98
C HIS A 399 -0.55 0.93 -0.78
N THR A 400 -0.49 2.20 -0.39
CA THR A 400 -1.69 3.01 -0.17
C THR A 400 -2.37 3.39 -1.49
N HIS A 401 -3.65 3.06 -1.58
CA HIS A 401 -4.54 3.41 -2.69
C HIS A 401 -5.38 4.65 -2.41
N ALA A 402 -6.13 5.10 -3.42
CA ALA A 402 -6.97 6.30 -3.27
C ALA A 402 -8.03 6.16 -2.16
N GLU A 403 -8.61 4.96 -2.05
CA GLU A 403 -9.62 4.61 -1.04
C GLU A 403 -9.10 4.72 0.40
N ASP A 404 -7.83 4.34 0.62
CA ASP A 404 -7.20 4.37 1.94
C ASP A 404 -7.04 5.80 2.49
N LEU A 405 -7.06 6.80 1.60
CA LEU A 405 -6.94 8.23 1.92
C LEU A 405 -8.28 8.95 2.07
N LEU A 406 -9.38 8.36 1.57
CA LEU A 406 -10.72 8.97 1.65
C LEU A 406 -11.09 9.40 3.08
N PRO A 407 -10.86 8.60 4.13
CA PRO A 407 -11.21 9.00 5.48
C PRO A 407 -10.50 10.29 5.95
N ALA A 408 -9.23 10.48 5.56
CA ALA A 408 -8.48 11.70 5.90
C ALA A 408 -9.00 12.91 5.13
N ILE A 409 -9.33 12.72 3.85
CA ILE A 409 -9.87 13.77 2.97
C ILE A 409 -11.26 14.21 3.45
N GLU A 410 -12.14 13.25 3.78
CA GLU A 410 -13.48 13.51 4.31
C GLU A 410 -13.45 14.19 5.68
N ALA A 411 -12.43 13.89 6.49
CA ALA A 411 -12.15 14.60 7.73
C ALA A 411 -11.62 16.03 7.53
N GLY A 412 -11.39 16.46 6.28
CA GLY A 412 -10.88 17.79 5.93
C GLY A 412 -9.40 17.98 6.25
N ILE A 413 -8.65 16.89 6.42
CA ILE A 413 -7.21 16.93 6.70
C ILE A 413 -6.47 17.09 5.38
N PRO A 414 -5.67 18.15 5.17
CA PRO A 414 -4.82 18.26 4.00
C PRO A 414 -3.80 17.13 3.95
N VAL A 415 -3.73 16.48 2.80
CA VAL A 415 -2.84 15.34 2.58
C VAL A 415 -1.78 15.68 1.53
N VAL A 416 -0.52 15.33 1.80
CA VAL A 416 0.58 15.36 0.84
C VAL A 416 1.21 13.97 0.73
N ARG A 417 1.18 13.40 -0.46
CA ARG A 417 1.81 12.10 -0.77
C ARG A 417 3.26 12.29 -1.21
N LEU A 418 4.09 11.35 -0.81
CA LEU A 418 5.48 11.22 -1.24
C LEU A 418 5.68 9.99 -2.13
N GLY A 419 6.19 10.23 -3.34
CA GLY A 419 6.50 9.16 -4.29
C GLY A 419 5.26 8.56 -4.99
N GLY A 420 5.48 8.06 -6.21
CA GLY A 420 4.43 7.52 -7.08
C GLY A 420 3.45 8.58 -7.59
N ARG A 421 2.83 8.30 -8.74
CA ARG A 421 1.80 9.15 -9.33
C ARG A 421 0.41 8.69 -8.88
N LEU A 422 -0.15 9.36 -7.87
CA LEU A 422 -1.56 9.23 -7.50
C LEU A 422 -2.27 10.55 -7.72
N VAL A 423 -3.14 10.59 -8.73
CA VAL A 423 -3.97 11.76 -9.01
C VAL A 423 -5.27 11.63 -8.24
N GLN A 424 -5.34 12.29 -7.08
CA GLN A 424 -6.53 12.32 -6.24
C GLN A 424 -6.84 13.74 -5.79
N GLU A 425 -8.10 14.15 -5.93
CA GLU A 425 -8.55 15.46 -5.45
C GLU A 425 -8.37 15.54 -3.93
N GLY A 426 -7.80 16.65 -3.45
CA GLY A 426 -7.49 16.81 -2.02
C GLY A 426 -6.13 16.23 -1.59
N VAL A 427 -5.39 15.57 -2.48
CA VAL A 427 -4.05 15.04 -2.20
C VAL A 427 -3.04 15.75 -3.09
N ASP A 428 -2.14 16.55 -2.51
CA ASP A 428 -0.99 17.08 -3.26
C ASP A 428 0.11 16.01 -3.31
N VAL A 429 0.99 16.06 -4.31
CA VAL A 429 2.08 15.08 -4.49
C VAL A 429 3.43 15.80 -4.54
N VAL A 430 4.40 15.25 -3.83
CA VAL A 430 5.82 15.59 -3.99
C VAL A 430 6.57 14.31 -4.30
N HIS A 431 7.35 14.27 -5.37
CA HIS A 431 8.16 13.09 -5.65
C HIS A 431 9.49 13.45 -6.32
N SER A 432 10.44 12.52 -6.19
CA SER A 432 11.64 12.52 -7.01
C SER A 432 11.33 12.10 -8.44
N ASP A 433 12.14 12.57 -9.39
CA ASP A 433 12.15 11.99 -10.74
C ASP A 433 12.87 10.63 -10.71
N ASP A 434 12.16 9.60 -10.25
CA ASP A 434 12.68 8.24 -10.06
C ASP A 434 12.99 7.54 -11.39
N GLU A 435 12.12 7.69 -12.37
CA GLU A 435 12.31 7.17 -13.73
C GLU A 435 13.49 7.89 -14.42
N GLY A 436 13.50 9.22 -14.44
CA GLY A 436 14.59 10.00 -15.04
C GLY A 436 15.93 9.78 -14.33
N GLY A 437 15.91 9.69 -13.00
CA GLY A 437 17.11 9.43 -12.20
C GLY A 437 17.71 8.04 -12.45
N ALA A 438 16.87 7.00 -12.54
CA ALA A 438 17.36 5.66 -12.86
C ALA A 438 17.85 5.54 -14.31
N ALA A 439 17.20 6.24 -15.25
CA ALA A 439 17.68 6.33 -16.61
C ALA A 439 19.06 7.03 -16.70
N GLU A 440 19.26 8.11 -15.94
CA GLU A 440 20.56 8.81 -15.86
C GLU A 440 21.65 7.91 -15.25
N ALA A 441 21.33 7.17 -14.18
CA ALA A 441 22.25 6.22 -13.57
C ALA A 441 22.70 5.13 -14.55
N ALA A 442 21.76 4.52 -15.27
CA ALA A 442 22.06 3.52 -16.29
C ALA A 442 22.88 4.11 -17.46
N ARG A 443 22.53 5.30 -17.95
CA ARG A 443 23.31 6.02 -18.97
C ARG A 443 24.75 6.27 -18.53
N TYR A 444 24.96 6.70 -17.29
CA TYR A 444 26.29 6.91 -16.75
C TYR A 444 27.14 5.63 -16.77
N LEU A 445 26.58 4.49 -16.35
CA LEU A 445 27.29 3.19 -16.41
C LEU A 445 27.62 2.79 -17.86
N LEU A 446 26.70 3.00 -18.79
CA LEU A 446 26.94 2.73 -20.22
C LEU A 446 28.03 3.62 -20.83
N GLU A 447 28.03 4.92 -20.50
CA GLU A 447 29.06 5.89 -20.92
C GLU A 447 30.45 5.51 -20.40
N ARG A 448 30.49 4.88 -19.22
CA ARG A 448 31.70 4.36 -18.61
C ARG A 448 32.21 3.04 -19.21
N GLY A 449 31.49 2.48 -20.16
CA GLY A 449 31.88 1.30 -20.91
C GLY A 449 31.31 -0.02 -20.40
N TYR A 450 30.53 0.01 -19.30
CA TYR A 450 29.79 -1.17 -18.84
C TYR A 450 28.69 -1.52 -19.84
N ARG A 451 28.41 -2.81 -20.00
CA ARG A 451 27.47 -3.30 -21.03
C ARG A 451 26.43 -4.25 -20.48
N ARG A 452 26.74 -5.00 -19.42
CA ARG A 452 25.83 -5.94 -18.79
C ARG A 452 25.51 -5.44 -17.39
N ILE A 453 24.64 -4.45 -17.33
CA ILE A 453 24.27 -3.81 -16.08
C ILE A 453 23.17 -4.64 -15.41
N GLY A 454 23.38 -5.08 -14.18
CA GLY A 454 22.36 -5.66 -13.32
C GLY A 454 21.63 -4.57 -12.53
N PHE A 455 20.39 -4.84 -12.14
CA PHE A 455 19.60 -3.97 -11.29
C PHE A 455 19.04 -4.75 -10.10
N VAL A 456 19.49 -4.41 -8.89
CA VAL A 456 18.91 -4.89 -7.63
C VAL A 456 17.89 -3.87 -7.13
N CYS A 457 16.61 -4.24 -7.12
CA CYS A 457 15.51 -3.35 -6.79
C CYS A 457 14.69 -3.84 -5.59
N GLY A 458 13.84 -2.97 -5.05
CA GLY A 458 12.79 -3.34 -4.10
C GLY A 458 11.68 -4.17 -4.75
N PRO A 459 10.60 -4.50 -4.03
CA PRO A 459 9.53 -5.32 -4.57
C PRO A 459 8.85 -4.63 -5.76
N GLU A 460 8.49 -5.40 -6.81
CA GLU A 460 8.16 -4.86 -8.14
C GLU A 460 6.97 -3.89 -8.14
N ALA A 461 5.96 -4.13 -7.30
CA ALA A 461 4.75 -3.31 -7.20
C ALA A 461 4.82 -2.21 -6.12
N GLU A 462 6.00 -1.94 -5.57
CA GLU A 462 6.15 -1.14 -4.35
C GLU A 462 7.02 0.11 -4.53
N GLY A 463 6.54 1.23 -3.99
CA GLY A 463 7.32 2.46 -3.89
C GLY A 463 7.92 2.90 -5.23
N PRO A 464 9.20 3.28 -5.29
CA PRO A 464 9.83 3.76 -6.52
C PRO A 464 10.27 2.62 -7.46
N ALA A 465 10.04 1.35 -7.12
CA ALA A 465 10.64 0.21 -7.84
C ALA A 465 10.26 0.19 -9.32
N ALA A 466 8.95 0.31 -9.62
CA ALA A 466 8.44 0.28 -10.98
C ALA A 466 9.01 1.43 -11.83
N GLU A 467 9.00 2.67 -11.30
CA GLU A 467 9.52 3.85 -12.00
C GLU A 467 11.02 3.74 -12.26
N ARG A 468 11.81 3.33 -11.26
CA ARG A 468 13.26 3.15 -11.44
C ARG A 468 13.58 2.04 -12.44
N VAL A 469 12.85 0.91 -12.41
CA VAL A 469 13.04 -0.19 -13.38
C VAL A 469 12.67 0.26 -14.79
N ALA A 470 11.60 1.04 -14.95
CA ALA A 470 11.23 1.62 -16.23
C ALA A 470 12.36 2.51 -16.80
N GLY A 471 12.89 3.42 -15.98
CA GLY A 471 13.99 4.31 -16.37
C GLY A 471 15.26 3.57 -16.76
N TYR A 472 15.66 2.58 -15.95
CA TYR A 472 16.78 1.69 -16.25
C TYR A 472 16.60 0.96 -17.59
N ARG A 473 15.44 0.34 -17.83
CA ARG A 473 15.16 -0.40 -19.08
C ARG A 473 15.14 0.53 -20.29
N ALA A 474 14.56 1.73 -20.15
CA ALA A 474 14.52 2.73 -21.21
C ALA A 474 15.93 3.14 -21.64
N ALA A 475 16.82 3.43 -20.69
CA ALA A 475 18.21 3.79 -20.97
C ALA A 475 19.01 2.68 -21.66
N LEU A 476 18.84 1.42 -21.25
CA LEU A 476 19.48 0.28 -21.93
C LEU A 476 18.98 0.13 -23.36
N THR A 477 17.66 0.23 -23.55
CA THR A 477 17.02 0.11 -24.87
C THR A 477 17.51 1.21 -25.82
N GLU A 478 17.56 2.46 -25.35
CA GLU A 478 18.07 3.60 -26.12
C GLU A 478 19.53 3.40 -26.58
N ALA A 479 20.36 2.81 -25.71
CA ALA A 479 21.76 2.53 -26.01
C ALA A 479 21.99 1.24 -26.82
N GLY A 480 20.92 0.51 -27.18
CA GLY A 480 21.01 -0.81 -27.83
C GLY A 480 21.64 -1.90 -26.96
N ALA A 481 21.66 -1.71 -25.64
CA ALA A 481 22.16 -2.68 -24.68
C ALA A 481 21.05 -3.70 -24.31
N PRO A 482 21.38 -4.97 -24.03
CA PRO A 482 20.37 -5.98 -23.68
C PRO A 482 19.66 -5.67 -22.36
N ALA A 483 18.36 -5.41 -22.41
CA ALA A 483 17.49 -5.32 -21.25
C ALA A 483 17.02 -6.73 -20.80
N ASP A 484 17.97 -7.62 -20.49
CA ASP A 484 17.70 -9.00 -20.06
C ASP A 484 16.89 -9.01 -18.75
N PRO A 485 15.66 -9.57 -18.72
CA PRO A 485 14.84 -9.61 -17.50
C PRO A 485 15.53 -10.29 -16.33
N ARG A 486 16.46 -11.24 -16.58
CA ARG A 486 17.22 -11.94 -15.54
C ARG A 486 18.22 -11.04 -14.81
N LEU A 487 18.53 -9.87 -15.38
CA LEU A 487 19.39 -8.86 -14.76
C LEU A 487 18.63 -7.95 -13.80
N VAL A 488 17.31 -8.10 -13.65
CA VAL A 488 16.53 -7.37 -12.65
C VAL A 488 16.15 -8.32 -11.52
N VAL A 489 16.60 -8.05 -10.31
CA VAL A 489 16.30 -8.85 -9.13
C VAL A 489 15.54 -8.01 -8.12
N HIS A 490 14.33 -8.44 -7.79
CA HIS A 490 13.47 -7.81 -6.79
C HIS A 490 13.70 -8.45 -5.41
N THR A 491 13.99 -7.60 -4.43
CA THR A 491 14.23 -7.96 -3.02
C THR A 491 13.59 -6.91 -2.11
N HIS A 492 13.97 -6.83 -0.83
CA HIS A 492 13.54 -5.76 0.06
C HIS A 492 14.50 -4.56 0.02
N PHE A 493 13.99 -3.35 0.30
CA PHE A 493 14.76 -2.10 0.42
C PHE A 493 15.68 -2.07 1.66
N SER A 494 16.51 -3.09 1.83
CA SER A 494 17.38 -3.27 2.99
C SER A 494 18.77 -3.70 2.55
N ARG A 495 19.74 -3.58 3.47
CA ARG A 495 21.12 -4.05 3.23
C ARG A 495 21.16 -5.54 2.92
N VAL A 496 20.30 -6.31 3.59
CA VAL A 496 20.13 -7.75 3.38
C VAL A 496 19.61 -8.02 1.96
N GLY A 497 18.56 -7.31 1.53
CA GLY A 497 18.02 -7.43 0.17
C GLY A 497 19.05 -7.08 -0.90
N GLY A 498 19.81 -5.99 -0.70
CA GLY A 498 20.92 -5.63 -1.59
C GLY A 498 22.00 -6.71 -1.71
N ARG A 499 22.40 -7.31 -0.58
CA ARG A 499 23.37 -8.40 -0.55
C ARG A 499 22.86 -9.62 -1.31
N ASP A 500 21.62 -10.04 -1.04
CA ASP A 500 21.03 -11.26 -1.61
C ASP A 500 20.75 -11.09 -3.10
N GLY A 501 20.26 -9.90 -3.51
CA GLY A 501 20.05 -9.57 -4.92
C GLY A 501 21.36 -9.49 -5.71
N ALA A 502 22.40 -8.89 -5.14
CA ALA A 502 23.73 -8.87 -5.77
C ALA A 502 24.32 -10.29 -5.88
N ALA A 503 24.13 -11.14 -4.88
CA ALA A 503 24.56 -12.54 -4.94
C ALA A 503 23.87 -13.28 -6.08
N ALA A 504 22.55 -13.15 -6.19
CA ALA A 504 21.77 -13.77 -7.27
C ALA A 504 22.24 -13.34 -8.67
N LEU A 505 22.54 -12.05 -8.86
CA LEU A 505 23.09 -11.55 -10.12
C LEU A 505 24.48 -12.10 -10.42
N LEU A 506 25.35 -12.18 -9.41
CA LEU A 506 26.72 -12.67 -9.55
C LEU A 506 26.79 -14.21 -9.69
N ASP A 507 25.71 -14.93 -9.40
CA ASP A 507 25.58 -16.38 -9.62
C ASP A 507 25.03 -16.75 -11.00
N LEU A 508 24.68 -15.75 -11.83
CA LEU A 508 24.32 -16.00 -13.23
C LEU A 508 25.50 -16.61 -14.00
N PRO A 509 25.24 -17.48 -15.01
CA PRO A 509 26.31 -18.02 -15.85
C PRO A 509 27.17 -16.94 -16.51
N GLU A 510 26.53 -15.81 -16.85
CA GLU A 510 27.15 -14.59 -17.32
C GLU A 510 26.77 -13.46 -16.35
N PRO A 511 27.59 -13.21 -15.31
CA PRO A 511 27.31 -12.18 -14.31
C PRO A 511 27.42 -10.78 -14.93
N PRO A 512 26.76 -9.76 -14.34
CA PRO A 512 26.89 -8.39 -14.79
C PRO A 512 28.27 -7.80 -14.50
N ASP A 513 28.66 -6.78 -15.28
CA ASP A 513 29.89 -5.99 -15.08
C ASP A 513 29.65 -4.73 -14.25
N ALA A 514 28.39 -4.34 -14.06
CA ALA A 514 27.97 -3.29 -13.15
C ALA A 514 26.64 -3.64 -12.49
N VAL A 515 26.42 -3.19 -11.26
CA VAL A 515 25.14 -3.31 -10.56
C VAL A 515 24.66 -1.91 -10.17
N LEU A 516 23.50 -1.54 -10.70
CA LEU A 516 22.69 -0.46 -10.15
C LEU A 516 21.86 -1.03 -9.00
N CYS A 517 21.77 -0.31 -7.89
CA CYS A 517 20.93 -0.67 -6.76
C CYS A 517 19.87 0.42 -6.56
N ALA A 518 18.66 0.00 -6.18
CA ALA A 518 17.56 0.93 -6.05
C ALA A 518 17.78 1.93 -4.93
N ASN A 519 18.60 1.65 -3.91
CA ASN A 519 19.06 2.67 -2.98
C ASN A 519 20.46 2.35 -2.43
N ASP A 520 21.04 3.29 -1.70
CA ASP A 520 22.40 3.21 -1.17
C ASP A 520 22.55 2.12 -0.10
N ILE A 521 21.51 1.85 0.70
CA ILE A 521 21.54 0.77 1.69
C ILE A 521 21.63 -0.60 0.99
N MET A 522 20.92 -0.78 -0.13
CA MET A 522 21.05 -1.97 -0.96
C MET A 522 22.42 -2.01 -1.66
N ALA A 523 22.91 -0.87 -2.15
CA ALA A 523 24.25 -0.78 -2.77
C ALA A 523 25.37 -1.15 -1.79
N ILE A 524 25.26 -0.75 -0.52
CA ILE A 524 26.17 -1.19 0.54
C ILE A 524 26.12 -2.71 0.72
N GLY A 525 24.94 -3.32 0.65
CA GLY A 525 24.80 -4.77 0.61
C GLY A 525 25.48 -5.42 -0.60
N ALA A 526 25.38 -4.80 -1.78
CA ALA A 526 26.07 -5.26 -2.99
C ALA A 526 27.60 -5.15 -2.88
N LEU A 527 28.12 -4.05 -2.32
CA LEU A 527 29.54 -3.88 -2.02
C LEU A 527 30.04 -4.94 -1.03
N GLU A 528 29.24 -5.26 0.00
CA GLU A 528 29.55 -6.35 0.93
C GLU A 528 29.65 -7.70 0.21
N THR A 529 28.72 -8.00 -0.70
CA THR A 529 28.74 -9.23 -1.51
C THR A 529 29.99 -9.29 -2.41
N ALA A 530 30.31 -8.20 -3.10
CA ALA A 530 31.52 -8.12 -3.93
C ALA A 530 32.78 -8.37 -3.10
N ALA A 531 32.91 -7.71 -1.94
CA ALA A 531 34.04 -7.89 -1.04
C ALA A 531 34.18 -9.34 -0.54
N ARG A 532 33.07 -9.99 -0.17
CA ARG A 532 33.06 -11.40 0.26
C ARG A 532 33.47 -12.37 -0.86
N ARG A 533 33.22 -12.00 -2.12
CA ARG A 533 33.64 -12.77 -3.31
C ARG A 533 35.04 -12.40 -3.81
N GLY A 534 35.72 -11.47 -3.14
CA GLY A 534 37.06 -11.01 -3.53
C GLY A 534 37.08 -10.18 -4.83
N LEU A 535 35.95 -9.59 -5.22
CA LEU A 535 35.85 -8.73 -6.40
C LEU A 535 36.33 -7.31 -6.07
N HIS A 536 37.15 -6.72 -6.95
CA HIS A 536 37.54 -5.33 -6.85
C HIS A 536 36.44 -4.43 -7.41
N VAL A 537 36.01 -3.44 -6.64
CA VAL A 537 35.07 -2.40 -7.10
C VAL A 537 35.86 -1.11 -7.32
N PRO A 538 35.82 -0.48 -8.52
CA PRO A 538 34.94 -0.75 -9.66
C PRO A 538 35.52 -1.70 -10.73
N GLY A 539 36.70 -2.29 -10.48
CA GLY A 539 37.50 -2.98 -11.51
C GLY A 539 36.84 -4.25 -12.08
N ASP A 540 36.44 -5.16 -11.21
CA ASP A 540 35.75 -6.41 -11.58
C ASP A 540 34.23 -6.22 -11.62
N LEU A 541 33.71 -5.28 -10.83
CA LEU A 541 32.28 -4.97 -10.73
C LEU A 541 32.10 -3.49 -10.35
N ALA A 542 31.39 -2.71 -11.16
CA ALA A 542 30.90 -1.40 -10.70
C ALA A 542 29.66 -1.54 -9.82
N VAL A 543 29.54 -0.70 -8.79
CA VAL A 543 28.34 -0.64 -7.94
C VAL A 543 27.88 0.81 -7.82
N MET A 544 26.62 1.06 -8.15
CA MET A 544 26.00 2.38 -8.06
C MET A 544 24.71 2.32 -7.23
N GLY A 545 24.51 3.32 -6.38
CA GLY A 545 23.33 3.43 -5.52
C GLY A 545 22.33 4.51 -5.96
N PHE A 546 21.42 4.82 -5.04
CA PHE A 546 20.45 5.91 -5.12
C PHE A 546 20.19 6.44 -3.69
N ASP A 547 19.97 7.73 -3.54
CA ASP A 547 19.67 8.53 -2.34
C ASP A 547 20.79 9.48 -1.85
N ASP A 548 22.06 9.16 -2.07
CA ASP A 548 23.22 9.88 -1.50
C ASP A 548 23.17 10.03 0.03
N ILE A 549 22.94 8.91 0.71
CA ILE A 549 23.00 8.87 2.19
C ILE A 549 24.41 9.19 2.67
N GLU A 550 24.54 9.68 3.90
CA GLU A 550 25.86 10.05 4.47
C GLU A 550 26.90 8.92 4.37
N ALA A 551 26.48 7.67 4.61
CA ALA A 551 27.34 6.50 4.50
C ALA A 551 27.96 6.32 3.10
N ALA A 552 27.33 6.79 2.02
CA ALA A 552 27.84 6.69 0.65
C ALA A 552 29.22 7.35 0.49
N GLY A 553 29.49 8.44 1.22
CA GLY A 553 30.79 9.11 1.22
C GLY A 553 31.80 8.59 2.25
N LEU A 554 31.37 7.78 3.22
CA LEU A 554 32.19 7.31 4.34
C LEU A 554 32.77 5.90 4.14
N ILE A 555 32.16 5.11 3.27
CA ILE A 555 32.62 3.75 2.96
C ILE A 555 33.73 3.74 1.90
N SER A 556 34.42 2.61 1.77
CA SER A 556 35.47 2.40 0.77
C SER A 556 35.16 1.16 -0.08
N PRO A 557 35.11 1.28 -1.42
CA PRO A 557 35.17 2.53 -2.18
C PRO A 557 33.97 3.44 -1.86
N GLY A 558 34.15 4.75 -1.97
CA GLY A 558 33.03 5.69 -1.84
C GLY A 558 32.01 5.42 -2.95
N LEU A 559 30.73 5.40 -2.58
CA LEU A 559 29.64 4.96 -3.43
C LEU A 559 29.20 6.06 -4.41
N THR A 560 29.37 5.80 -5.71
CA THR A 560 28.71 6.56 -6.78
C THR A 560 27.21 6.32 -6.69
N THR A 561 26.39 7.37 -6.76
CA THR A 561 24.95 7.28 -6.48
C THR A 561 24.17 8.43 -7.14
N MET A 562 22.85 8.31 -7.23
CA MET A 562 21.96 9.43 -7.54
C MET A 562 21.51 10.09 -6.24
N ALA A 563 21.86 11.36 -6.00
CA ALA A 563 21.33 12.12 -4.88
C ALA A 563 19.82 12.34 -5.04
N ASN A 564 19.05 11.73 -4.15
CA ASN A 564 17.62 11.93 -4.00
C ASN A 564 17.40 12.91 -2.85
N PRO A 565 17.01 14.17 -3.10
CA PRO A 565 17.09 15.24 -2.11
C PRO A 565 15.96 15.16 -1.07
N ALA A 566 16.02 14.16 -0.19
CA ALA A 566 15.00 13.83 0.82
C ALA A 566 14.61 15.04 1.69
N ARG A 567 15.60 15.85 2.11
CA ARG A 567 15.36 17.06 2.89
C ARG A 567 14.58 18.12 2.10
N GLU A 568 14.87 18.29 0.81
CA GLU A 568 14.13 19.23 -0.05
C GLU A 568 12.70 18.75 -0.31
N ILE A 569 12.52 17.43 -0.49
CA ILE A 569 11.21 16.79 -0.58
C ILE A 569 10.39 17.07 0.69
N GLY A 570 10.95 16.83 1.88
CA GLY A 570 10.29 17.13 3.15
C GLY A 570 9.90 18.61 3.29
N GLN A 571 10.79 19.52 2.89
CA GLN A 571 10.48 20.96 2.89
C GLN A 571 9.33 21.31 1.94
N ALA A 572 9.30 20.72 0.75
CA ALA A 572 8.22 20.93 -0.21
C ALA A 572 6.88 20.40 0.34
N CYS A 573 6.86 19.23 0.96
CA CYS A 573 5.66 18.69 1.60
C CYS A 573 5.11 19.63 2.67
N ALA A 574 5.99 20.13 3.56
CA ALA A 574 5.59 21.05 4.61
C ALA A 574 5.01 22.36 4.06
N ARG A 575 5.59 22.92 3.00
CA ARG A 575 5.05 24.14 2.35
C ARG A 575 3.65 23.90 1.78
N LEU A 576 3.45 22.78 1.07
CA LEU A 576 2.14 22.42 0.51
C LEU A 576 1.08 22.26 1.61
N LEU A 577 1.42 21.60 2.72
CA LEU A 577 0.55 21.48 3.90
C LEU A 577 0.21 22.84 4.50
N LEU A 578 1.20 23.72 4.71
CA LEU A 578 0.97 25.05 5.28
C LEU A 578 0.10 25.94 4.36
N ASP A 579 0.27 25.86 3.04
CA ASP A 579 -0.56 26.58 2.07
C ASP A 579 -2.02 26.13 2.14
N ARG A 580 -2.26 24.81 2.24
CA ARG A 580 -3.60 24.24 2.42
C ARG A 580 -4.20 24.68 3.76
N LEU A 581 -3.41 24.62 4.83
CA LEU A 581 -3.81 25.00 6.19
C LEU A 581 -4.09 26.49 6.38
N SER A 582 -3.57 27.34 5.50
CA SER A 582 -3.84 28.79 5.49
C SER A 582 -5.00 29.17 4.57
N GLY A 583 -5.59 28.21 3.85
CA GLY A 583 -6.65 28.45 2.88
C GLY A 583 -6.18 29.15 1.59
N GLN A 584 -4.86 29.17 1.33
CA GLN A 584 -4.26 29.83 0.17
C GLN A 584 -4.17 28.92 -1.06
N ALA A 585 -4.40 27.61 -0.89
CA ALA A 585 -4.33 26.63 -1.98
C ALA A 585 -5.73 26.20 -2.46
N GLY A 586 -5.91 26.15 -3.79
CA GLY A 586 -7.03 25.49 -4.45
C GLY A 586 -6.53 24.48 -5.49
N GLY A 587 -7.23 23.35 -5.64
CA GLY A 587 -6.91 22.31 -6.62
C GLY A 587 -5.74 21.39 -6.25
N TYR A 588 -5.48 20.42 -7.13
CA TYR A 588 -4.37 19.46 -7.06
C TYR A 588 -3.03 20.12 -7.43
N ARG A 589 -1.96 19.83 -6.68
CA ARG A 589 -0.59 20.26 -6.99
C ARG A 589 0.37 19.09 -6.97
N GLU A 590 1.33 19.14 -7.89
CA GLU A 590 2.41 18.17 -8.05
C GLU A 590 3.74 18.92 -8.08
N VAL A 591 4.70 18.45 -7.30
CA VAL A 591 6.06 18.99 -7.23
C VAL A 591 7.04 17.87 -7.52
N VAL A 592 7.75 17.99 -8.64
CA VAL A 592 8.82 17.06 -9.04
C VAL A 592 10.16 17.66 -8.66
N ILE A 593 10.98 16.91 -7.93
CA ILE A 593 12.34 17.32 -7.56
C ILE A 593 13.35 16.40 -8.25
N PRO A 594 14.24 16.91 -9.10
CA PRO A 594 15.14 16.07 -9.87
C PRO A 594 16.22 15.44 -8.99
N ALA A 595 16.50 14.15 -9.22
CA ALA A 595 17.68 13.48 -8.69
C ALA A 595 18.94 13.95 -9.44
N ARG A 596 20.13 13.81 -8.83
CA ARG A 596 21.40 14.26 -9.44
C ARG A 596 22.51 13.24 -9.27
N LEU A 597 23.28 12.99 -10.31
CA LEU A 597 24.43 12.09 -10.22
C LEU A 597 25.54 12.63 -9.29
N VAL A 598 25.95 11.81 -8.33
CA VAL A 598 27.10 12.04 -7.45
C VAL A 598 28.16 10.97 -7.73
N ARG A 599 29.25 11.40 -8.37
CA ARG A 599 30.34 10.52 -8.79
C ARG A 599 31.34 10.28 -7.65
N ARG A 600 31.65 9.01 -7.37
CA ARG A 600 32.69 8.58 -6.43
C ARG A 600 33.49 7.42 -7.03
N GLN A 601 34.10 6.57 -6.21
CA GLN A 601 35.06 5.55 -6.66
C GLN A 601 34.39 4.24 -7.10
N SER A 602 33.15 3.95 -6.68
CA SER A 602 32.55 2.63 -6.89
C SER A 602 31.98 2.35 -8.29
N ALA A 603 31.79 3.38 -9.12
CA ALA A 603 31.31 3.24 -10.50
C ALA A 603 31.85 4.31 -11.43
#